data_AF-A0A1F3CFW3-F1
#
_entry.id   AF-A0A1F3CFW3-F1
#
_cell.length_a   1.000
_cell.length_b   1.000
_cell.length_c   1.000
_cell.angle_alpha   90.00
_cell.angle_beta   90.00
_cell.angle_gamma   90.00
#
_symmetry.space_group_name_H-M   'P 1'
#
loop_
_entity.id
_entity.type
_entity.pdbx_description
1 polymer ?
#
loop_
_entity_poly.entity_id
_entity_poly.type
_entity_poly.pdbx_seq_one_letter_code
_entity_poly.pdbx_strand_id
1 'polypeptide(L)'
;MDREFTIVGLSQGTTSWMTSFLFVRKTAAEALVRVPGATSFLLVSEEAGEDARTLPSRLSGITGIQALLRDEMIANDSKLFGKLFSAPIRLMVGIAFLVGTLVVGLVIYTATIERRREYGVLKAVGAPNWVLFSVVTLQALVASAAGSLAGVGLAVGAADVIMRLRPQFLIILEPSAMGGAIAAGVAMALLAALLPARILANLPPAEVFRR
;
A
#
# COMPACT_ATOMS: atom_id res chain seq x y z
N MET A 1 -22.68 32.30 16.59
CA MET A 1 -22.24 32.03 15.19
C MET A 1 -23.49 31.66 14.40
N ASP A 2 -24.54 32.48 14.56
CA ASP A 2 -25.93 32.00 14.43
C ASP A 2 -26.53 32.58 13.15
N ARG A 3 -25.96 32.15 12.02
CA ARG A 3 -26.55 32.42 10.72
C ARG A 3 -27.11 31.12 10.17
N GLU A 4 -28.39 31.14 9.88
CA GLU A 4 -29.05 30.04 9.18
C GLU A 4 -28.72 30.10 7.69
N PHE A 5 -28.43 28.94 7.11
CA PHE A 5 -28.18 28.78 5.68
C PHE A 5 -29.18 27.78 5.10
N THR A 6 -29.75 28.12 3.95
CA THR A 6 -30.63 27.22 3.20
C THR A 6 -29.79 26.39 2.24
N ILE A 7 -29.96 25.07 2.27
CA ILE A 7 -29.36 24.16 1.31
C ILE A 7 -30.10 24.31 -0.02
N VAL A 8 -29.40 24.80 -1.05
CA VAL A 8 -29.97 25.05 -2.39
C VAL A 8 -29.61 23.97 -3.41
N GLY A 9 -28.70 23.05 -3.06
CA GLY A 9 -28.26 21.98 -3.95
C GLY A 9 -27.11 21.17 -3.37
N LEU A 10 -26.75 20.10 -4.07
CA LEU A 10 -25.64 19.21 -3.73
C LEU A 10 -24.60 19.24 -4.87
N SER A 11 -23.33 19.29 -4.50
CA SER A 11 -22.21 19.17 -5.44
C SER A 11 -21.89 17.70 -5.71
N GLN A 12 -21.42 17.40 -6.93
CA GLN A 12 -20.94 16.06 -7.31
C GLN A 12 -19.41 16.06 -7.48
N GLY A 13 -18.77 14.92 -7.24
CA GLY A 13 -17.31 14.78 -7.40
C GLY A 13 -16.46 15.50 -6.34
N THR A 14 -17.08 16.09 -5.32
CA THR A 14 -16.41 16.84 -4.24
C THR A 14 -16.43 16.08 -2.91
N THR A 15 -16.51 14.74 -2.95
CA THR A 15 -16.52 13.91 -1.75
C THR A 15 -15.09 13.68 -1.26
N SER A 16 -14.85 13.85 0.05
CA SER A 16 -13.56 13.59 0.69
C SER A 16 -13.79 12.81 1.99
N TRP A 17 -12.88 11.86 2.27
CA TRP A 17 -12.94 11.05 3.49
C TRP A 17 -12.47 11.80 4.74
N MET A 18 -11.68 12.85 4.55
CA MET A 18 -11.02 13.59 5.63
C MET A 18 -11.72 14.92 5.92
N THR A 19 -12.30 15.54 4.90
CA THR A 19 -12.87 16.89 4.98
C THR A 19 -14.24 16.94 4.32
N SER A 20 -15.16 17.68 4.94
CA SER A 20 -16.45 18.01 4.31
C SER A 20 -16.33 19.37 3.64
N PHE A 21 -16.82 19.47 2.40
CA PHE A 21 -16.84 20.72 1.66
C PHE A 21 -18.23 21.35 1.71
N LEU A 22 -18.26 22.65 1.98
CA LEU A 22 -19.46 23.47 1.88
C LEU A 22 -19.18 24.60 0.89
N PHE A 23 -20.09 24.80 -0.06
CA PHE A 23 -20.01 25.87 -1.05
C PHE A 23 -20.99 26.97 -0.67
N VAL A 24 -20.48 28.17 -0.42
CA VAL A 24 -21.27 29.36 -0.10
C VAL A 24 -20.80 30.54 -0.94
N ARG A 25 -21.60 31.61 -1.01
CA ARG A 25 -21.19 32.85 -1.67
C ARG A 25 -19.99 33.46 -0.92
N LYS A 26 -19.04 34.04 -1.66
CA LYS A 26 -17.83 34.67 -1.11
C LYS A 26 -18.15 35.66 0.03
N THR A 27 -19.12 36.54 -0.17
CA THR A 27 -19.54 37.51 0.85
C THR A 27 -20.04 36.87 2.14
N ALA A 28 -20.68 35.70 2.05
CA ALA A 28 -21.10 34.94 3.23
C ALA A 28 -19.90 34.27 3.93
N ALA A 29 -18.94 33.72 3.17
CA ALA A 29 -17.72 33.14 3.71
C ALA A 29 -16.85 34.20 4.44
N GLU A 30 -16.67 35.37 3.84
CA GLU A 30 -15.92 36.49 4.45
C GLU A 30 -16.58 36.96 5.75
N ALA A 31 -17.91 37.05 5.78
CA ALA A 31 -18.65 37.39 6.99
C ALA A 31 -18.56 36.32 8.09
N LEU A 32 -18.50 35.03 7.70
CA LEU A 32 -18.33 33.90 8.61
C LEU A 32 -16.94 33.86 9.24
N VAL A 33 -15.90 33.98 8.42
CA VAL A 33 -14.49 33.91 8.85
C VAL A 33 -14.02 35.24 9.47
N ARG A 34 -14.82 36.31 9.32
CA ARG A 34 -14.52 37.68 9.79
C ARG A 34 -13.23 38.26 9.17
N VAL A 35 -12.94 37.88 7.93
CA VAL A 35 -11.79 38.39 7.18
C VAL A 35 -12.29 38.93 5.84
N PRO A 36 -12.63 40.22 5.75
CA PRO A 36 -13.12 40.82 4.52
C PRO A 36 -12.02 40.86 3.46
N GLY A 37 -12.35 40.52 2.21
CA GLY A 37 -11.41 40.54 1.09
C GLY A 37 -10.46 39.33 1.01
N ALA A 38 -10.49 38.41 1.97
CA ALA A 38 -9.63 37.23 1.94
C ALA A 38 -10.00 36.32 0.77
N THR A 39 -9.02 36.05 -0.10
CA THR A 39 -9.13 35.11 -1.21
C THR A 39 -7.89 34.22 -1.19
N SER A 40 -8.07 32.92 -0.94
CA SER A 40 -6.94 31.97 -0.91
C SER A 40 -6.53 31.54 -2.32
N PHE A 41 -7.51 31.29 -3.19
CA PHE A 41 -7.28 30.82 -4.55
C PHE A 41 -8.18 31.57 -5.53
N LEU A 42 -7.64 31.90 -6.69
CA LEU A 42 -8.38 32.40 -7.83
C LEU A 42 -8.37 31.33 -8.93
N LEU A 43 -9.54 30.82 -9.28
CA LEU A 43 -9.67 29.88 -10.39
C LEU A 43 -9.84 30.68 -11.69
N VAL A 44 -8.88 30.52 -12.60
CA VAL A 44 -8.91 31.15 -13.92
C VAL A 44 -9.14 30.06 -14.96
N SER A 45 -10.11 30.28 -15.83
CA SER A 45 -10.38 29.43 -16.99
C SER A 45 -10.21 30.27 -18.25
N GLU A 46 -9.63 29.69 -19.28
CA GLU A 46 -9.50 30.35 -20.58
C GLU A 46 -10.79 30.29 -21.38
N GLU A 47 -10.92 31.26 -22.29
CA GLU A 47 -11.92 31.19 -23.35
C GLU A 47 -11.51 30.12 -24.38
N ALA A 48 -12.51 29.54 -25.06
CA ALA A 48 -12.31 28.40 -25.95
C ALA A 48 -11.31 28.72 -27.08
N GLY A 49 -10.17 28.03 -27.12
CA GLY A 49 -9.18 28.10 -28.19
C GLY A 49 -7.77 28.53 -27.77
N GLU A 50 -7.56 28.91 -26.51
CA GLU A 50 -6.24 29.26 -25.97
C GLU A 50 -5.59 28.07 -25.22
N ASP A 51 -4.26 28.06 -25.10
CA ASP A 51 -3.51 27.01 -24.40
C ASP A 51 -3.19 27.41 -22.96
N ALA A 52 -3.86 26.74 -22.02
CA ALA A 52 -3.77 26.97 -20.58
C ALA A 52 -2.34 26.85 -20.03
N ARG A 53 -1.44 26.17 -20.74
CA ARG A 53 -0.02 26.05 -20.40
C ARG A 53 0.72 27.37 -20.47
N THR A 54 0.19 28.34 -21.22
CA THR A 54 0.80 29.67 -21.36
C THR A 54 0.37 30.64 -20.25
N LEU A 55 -0.75 30.38 -19.55
CA LEU A 55 -1.27 31.25 -18.47
C LEU A 55 -0.23 31.59 -17.39
N PRO A 56 0.54 30.62 -16.83
CA PRO A 56 1.46 30.95 -15.75
C PRO A 56 2.54 31.93 -16.20
N SER A 57 3.02 31.80 -17.44
CA SER A 57 4.00 32.73 -18.00
C SER A 57 3.43 34.14 -18.18
N ARG A 58 2.16 34.27 -18.57
CA ARG A 58 1.47 35.57 -18.73
C ARG A 58 1.18 36.24 -17.39
N LEU A 59 0.88 35.46 -16.35
CA LEU A 59 0.55 35.94 -15.01
C LEU A 59 1.80 36.13 -14.12
N SER A 60 2.97 35.68 -14.58
CA SER A 60 4.24 35.79 -13.84
C SER A 60 4.67 37.23 -13.53
N GLY A 61 4.16 38.21 -14.29
CA GLY A 61 4.41 39.64 -14.06
C GLY A 61 3.63 40.24 -12.88
N ILE A 62 2.67 39.52 -12.29
CA ILE A 62 1.89 40.00 -11.16
C ILE A 62 2.58 39.60 -9.85
N THR A 63 3.05 40.59 -9.10
CA THR A 63 3.71 40.36 -7.82
C THR A 63 2.75 39.82 -6.77
N GLY A 64 3.16 38.79 -6.03
CA GLY A 64 2.39 38.23 -4.92
C GLY A 64 1.39 37.14 -5.31
N ILE A 65 1.42 36.65 -6.56
CA ILE A 65 0.57 35.54 -7.02
C ILE A 65 1.46 34.41 -7.52
N GLN A 66 1.09 33.18 -7.18
CA GLN A 66 1.65 31.98 -7.78
C GLN A 66 0.60 31.38 -8.72
N ALA A 67 0.82 31.50 -10.02
CA ALA A 67 -0.01 30.84 -11.01
C ALA A 67 0.43 29.38 -11.13
N LEU A 68 -0.49 28.45 -10.84
CA LEU A 68 -0.25 27.00 -10.93
C LEU A 68 -1.24 26.40 -11.92
N LEU A 69 -0.74 25.50 -12.76
CA LEU A 69 -1.61 24.69 -13.61
C LEU A 69 -2.39 23.67 -12.76
N ARG A 70 -3.54 23.26 -13.26
CA ARG A 70 -4.36 22.21 -12.64
C ARG A 70 -3.54 20.94 -12.38
N ASP A 71 -2.79 20.51 -13.38
CA ASP A 71 -1.99 19.27 -13.30
C ASP A 71 -0.84 19.40 -12.29
N GLU A 72 -0.20 20.56 -12.23
CA GLU A 72 0.85 20.86 -11.24
C GLU A 72 0.30 20.89 -9.82
N MET A 73 -0.89 21.46 -9.62
CA MET A 73 -1.54 21.48 -8.31
C MET A 73 -1.91 20.06 -7.86
N ILE A 74 -2.50 19.25 -8.75
CA ILE A 74 -2.81 17.83 -8.47
C ILE A 74 -1.52 17.05 -8.15
N ALA A 75 -0.44 17.28 -8.89
CA ALA A 75 0.84 16.61 -8.66
C ALA A 75 1.49 17.04 -7.34
N ASN A 76 1.41 18.32 -6.97
CA ASN A 76 1.94 18.83 -5.71
C ASN A 76 1.16 18.29 -4.51
N ASP A 77 -0.18 18.34 -4.58
CA ASP A 77 -1.05 17.84 -3.52
C ASP A 77 -0.87 16.33 -3.33
N SER A 78 -0.90 15.55 -4.42
CA SER A 78 -0.68 14.10 -4.35
C SER A 78 0.71 13.75 -3.80
N LYS A 79 1.75 14.53 -4.12
CA LYS A 79 3.09 14.36 -3.57
C LYS A 79 3.17 14.70 -2.08
N LEU A 80 2.48 15.76 -1.62
CA LEU A 80 2.43 16.13 -0.21
C LEU A 80 1.71 15.07 0.62
N PHE A 81 0.49 14.69 0.21
CA PHE A 81 -0.25 13.62 0.88
C PHE A 81 0.49 12.29 0.81
N GLY A 82 1.07 11.97 -0.35
CA GLY A 82 1.92 10.79 -0.53
C GLY A 82 3.08 10.77 0.45
N LYS A 83 3.79 11.89 0.66
CA LYS A 83 4.88 11.94 1.65
C LYS A 83 4.39 11.76 3.09
N LEU A 84 3.31 12.42 3.46
CA LEU A 84 2.75 12.37 4.83
C LEU A 84 2.29 10.96 5.21
N PHE A 85 1.60 10.27 4.30
CA PHE A 85 1.04 8.95 4.58
C PHE A 85 1.98 7.79 4.23
N SER A 86 2.85 7.93 3.23
CA SER A 86 3.71 6.82 2.79
C SER A 86 4.77 6.42 3.80
N ALA A 87 5.24 7.31 4.67
CA ALA A 87 6.30 6.96 5.63
C ALA A 87 5.79 5.99 6.72
N PRO A 88 4.70 6.28 7.45
CA PRO A 88 4.12 5.31 8.39
C PRO A 88 3.66 4.02 7.71
N ILE A 89 3.02 4.10 6.54
CA ILE A 89 2.55 2.92 5.82
C ILE A 89 3.72 2.01 5.42
N ARG A 90 4.82 2.58 4.89
CA ARG A 90 6.01 1.79 4.54
C ARG A 90 6.65 1.13 5.76
N LEU A 91 6.65 1.81 6.92
CA LEU A 91 7.11 1.21 8.17
C LEU A 91 6.23 0.03 8.57
N MET A 92 4.90 0.19 8.52
CA MET A 92 3.96 -0.90 8.82
C MET A 92 4.15 -2.08 7.86
N VAL A 93 4.32 -1.83 6.57
CA VAL A 93 4.61 -2.86 5.56
C VAL A 93 5.94 -3.55 5.86
N GLY A 94 6.99 -2.81 6.23
CA GLY A 94 8.29 -3.37 6.60
C GLY A 94 8.20 -4.27 7.84
N ILE A 95 7.44 -3.85 8.86
CA ILE A 95 7.19 -4.67 10.05
C ILE A 95 6.38 -5.92 9.68
N ALA A 96 5.32 -5.77 8.89
CA ALA A 96 4.51 -6.90 8.43
C ALA A 96 5.34 -7.90 7.63
N PHE A 97 6.27 -7.44 6.80
CA PHE A 97 7.22 -8.28 6.07
C PHE A 97 8.15 -9.05 7.00
N LEU A 98 8.73 -8.38 8.01
CA LEU A 98 9.62 -9.03 8.98
C LEU A 98 8.86 -10.08 9.81
N VAL A 99 7.71 -9.69 10.37
CA VAL A 99 6.87 -10.60 11.17
C VAL A 99 6.37 -11.76 10.31
N GLY A 100 5.91 -11.49 9.09
CA GLY A 100 5.48 -12.51 8.14
C GLY A 100 6.60 -13.52 7.82
N THR A 101 7.80 -13.02 7.55
CA THR A 101 9.00 -13.87 7.32
C THR A 101 9.30 -14.75 8.53
N LEU A 102 9.25 -14.19 9.75
CA LEU A 102 9.50 -14.94 10.98
C LEU A 102 8.44 -16.02 11.21
N VAL A 103 7.16 -15.71 11.00
CA VAL A 103 6.06 -16.66 11.16
C VAL A 103 6.20 -17.81 10.15
N VAL A 104 6.43 -17.50 8.87
CA VAL A 104 6.65 -18.52 7.83
C VAL A 104 7.88 -19.36 8.16
N GLY A 105 8.97 -18.73 8.59
CA GLY A 105 10.20 -19.41 8.99
C GLY A 105 9.99 -20.36 10.16
N LEU A 106 9.23 -19.94 11.18
CA LEU A 106 8.89 -20.77 12.33
C LEU A 106 8.03 -21.98 11.93
N VAL A 107 7.02 -21.78 11.08
CA VAL A 107 6.15 -22.87 10.61
C VAL A 107 6.95 -23.91 9.83
N ILE A 108 7.78 -23.46 8.89
CA ILE A 108 8.63 -24.36 8.09
C ILE A 108 9.66 -25.06 8.98
N TYR A 109 10.25 -24.33 9.93
CA TYR A 109 11.19 -24.89 10.90
C TYR A 109 10.56 -26.06 11.69
N THR A 110 9.39 -25.83 12.27
CA THR A 110 8.66 -26.87 13.01
C THR A 110 8.33 -28.06 12.12
N ALA A 111 7.79 -27.82 10.92
CA ALA A 111 7.48 -28.87 9.95
C ALA A 111 8.73 -29.67 9.52
N THR A 112 9.89 -29.01 9.44
CA THR A 112 11.16 -29.64 9.08
C THR A 112 11.66 -30.55 10.21
N ILE A 113 11.55 -30.11 11.46
CA ILE A 113 11.97 -30.89 12.62
C ILE A 113 11.09 -32.12 12.84
N GLU A 114 9.77 -31.97 12.69
CA GLU A 114 8.84 -33.10 12.79
C GLU A 114 9.16 -34.19 11.77
N ARG A 115 9.59 -33.80 10.57
CA ARG A 115 9.96 -34.69 9.47
C ARG A 115 11.46 -34.98 9.39
N ARG A 116 12.25 -34.64 10.42
CA ARG A 116 13.73 -34.78 10.41
C ARG A 116 14.19 -36.19 10.04
N ARG A 117 13.48 -37.21 10.50
CA ARG A 117 13.78 -38.62 10.19
C ARG A 117 13.61 -38.94 8.70
N GLU A 118 12.58 -38.41 8.05
CA GLU A 118 12.34 -38.58 6.61
C GLU A 118 13.50 -37.99 5.80
N TYR A 119 13.93 -36.77 6.14
CA TYR A 119 15.09 -36.12 5.52
C TYR A 119 16.40 -36.88 5.78
N GLY A 120 16.57 -37.45 6.97
CA GLY A 120 17.72 -38.29 7.30
C GLY A 120 17.79 -39.56 6.46
N VAL A 121 16.66 -40.24 6.24
CA VAL A 121 16.58 -41.42 5.35
C VAL A 121 16.95 -41.03 3.92
N LEU A 122 16.42 -39.90 3.43
CA LEU A 122 16.73 -39.41 2.09
C LEU A 122 18.25 -39.18 1.91
N LYS A 123 18.89 -38.60 2.92
CA LYS A 123 20.33 -38.36 2.96
C LYS A 123 21.14 -39.67 3.05
N ALA A 124 20.65 -40.66 3.78
CA ALA A 124 21.28 -41.98 3.89
C ALA A 124 21.24 -42.79 2.58
N VAL A 125 20.21 -42.58 1.75
CA VAL A 125 20.10 -43.17 0.39
C VAL A 125 20.96 -42.40 -0.63
N GLY A 126 21.63 -41.31 -0.23
CA GLY A 126 22.57 -40.56 -1.06
C GLY A 126 22.02 -39.27 -1.64
N ALA A 127 20.85 -38.79 -1.19
CA ALA A 127 20.34 -37.51 -1.66
C ALA A 127 21.25 -36.35 -1.23
N PRO A 128 21.63 -35.47 -2.16
CA PRO A 128 22.49 -34.34 -1.85
C PRO A 128 21.71 -33.23 -1.12
N ASN A 129 22.42 -32.39 -0.36
CA ASN A 129 21.82 -31.31 0.44
C ASN A 129 20.94 -30.35 -0.36
N TRP A 130 21.23 -30.14 -1.65
CA TRP A 130 20.43 -29.27 -2.51
C TRP A 130 19.04 -29.82 -2.79
N VAL A 131 18.85 -31.15 -2.81
CA VAL A 131 17.51 -31.76 -2.95
C VAL A 131 16.67 -31.47 -1.72
N LEU A 132 17.26 -31.61 -0.52
CA LEU A 132 16.59 -31.29 0.73
C LEU A 132 16.22 -29.80 0.78
N PHE A 133 17.12 -28.93 0.32
CA PHE A 133 16.85 -27.50 0.18
C PHE A 133 15.66 -27.23 -0.75
N SER A 134 15.66 -27.82 -1.94
CA SER A 134 14.57 -27.65 -2.91
C SER A 134 13.21 -28.07 -2.36
N VAL A 135 13.14 -29.15 -1.58
CA VAL A 135 11.89 -29.58 -0.95
C VAL A 135 11.38 -28.53 0.05
N VAL A 136 12.25 -28.02 0.92
CA VAL A 136 11.86 -27.00 1.91
C VAL A 136 11.50 -25.68 1.25
N THR A 137 12.27 -25.25 0.25
CA THR A 137 11.95 -24.04 -0.53
C THR A 137 10.62 -24.18 -1.25
N LEU A 138 10.32 -25.36 -1.82
CA LEU A 138 9.04 -25.59 -2.47
C LEU A 138 7.87 -25.54 -1.48
N GLN A 139 8.02 -26.11 -0.28
CA GLN A 139 7.02 -25.99 0.79
C GLN A 139 6.78 -24.53 1.17
N ALA A 140 7.85 -23.74 1.30
CA ALA A 140 7.77 -22.31 1.57
C ALA A 140 7.03 -21.56 0.47
N LEU A 141 7.36 -21.85 -0.79
CA LEU A 141 6.76 -21.20 -1.96
C LEU A 141 5.28 -21.55 -2.12
N VAL A 142 4.89 -22.81 -1.89
CA VAL A 142 3.47 -23.22 -1.93
C VAL A 142 2.69 -22.53 -0.82
N ALA A 143 3.23 -22.47 0.39
CA ALA A 143 2.61 -21.75 1.50
C ALA A 143 2.47 -20.26 1.20
N SER A 144 3.50 -19.63 0.62
CA SER A 144 3.42 -18.23 0.19
C SER A 144 2.43 -18.03 -0.95
N ALA A 145 2.35 -18.92 -1.94
CA ALA A 145 1.40 -18.79 -3.03
C ALA A 145 -0.04 -18.86 -2.52
N ALA A 146 -0.35 -19.82 -1.64
CA ALA A 146 -1.65 -19.93 -1.00
C ALA A 146 -1.97 -18.69 -0.14
N GLY A 147 -1.01 -18.23 0.67
CA GLY A 147 -1.14 -17.03 1.49
C GLY A 147 -1.33 -15.76 0.67
N SER A 148 -0.59 -15.60 -0.43
CA SER A 148 -0.72 -14.46 -1.35
C SER A 148 -2.07 -14.45 -2.05
N LEU A 149 -2.57 -15.60 -2.53
CA LEU A 149 -3.90 -15.71 -3.12
C LEU A 149 -5.00 -15.35 -2.11
N ALA A 150 -4.92 -15.90 -0.89
CA ALA A 150 -5.86 -15.57 0.17
C ALA A 150 -5.78 -14.08 0.56
N GLY A 151 -4.57 -13.53 0.68
CA GLY A 151 -4.35 -12.12 1.00
C GLY A 151 -4.90 -11.16 -0.05
N VAL A 152 -4.71 -11.47 -1.33
CA VAL A 152 -5.31 -10.70 -2.43
C VAL A 152 -6.83 -10.77 -2.37
N GLY A 153 -7.41 -11.96 -2.16
CA GLY A 153 -8.86 -12.12 -2.01
C GLY A 153 -9.41 -11.31 -0.85
N LEU A 154 -8.74 -11.34 0.30
CA LEU A 154 -9.11 -10.54 1.47
C LEU A 154 -8.98 -9.04 1.21
N ALA A 155 -7.95 -8.58 0.50
CA ALA A 155 -7.76 -7.18 0.16
C ALA A 155 -8.87 -6.65 -0.75
N VAL A 156 -9.24 -7.42 -1.79
CA VAL A 156 -10.34 -7.08 -2.71
C VAL A 156 -11.68 -7.06 -1.95
N GLY A 157 -11.95 -8.10 -1.14
CA GLY A 157 -13.18 -8.17 -0.36
C GLY A 157 -13.30 -7.05 0.67
N ALA A 158 -12.21 -6.74 1.36
CA ALA A 158 -12.18 -5.63 2.31
C ALA A 158 -12.39 -4.27 1.61
N ALA A 159 -11.77 -4.06 0.46
CA ALA A 159 -11.96 -2.83 -0.32
C ALA A 159 -13.43 -2.63 -0.71
N ASP A 160 -14.09 -3.66 -1.25
CA ASP A 160 -15.50 -3.61 -1.62
C ASP A 160 -16.42 -3.34 -0.41
N VAL A 161 -16.20 -4.05 0.71
CA VAL A 161 -16.99 -3.85 1.93
C VAL A 161 -16.82 -2.43 2.48
N ILE A 162 -15.58 -1.92 2.54
CA ILE A 162 -15.30 -0.56 3.02
C ILE A 162 -15.97 0.48 2.12
N MET A 163 -15.86 0.33 0.80
CA MET A 163 -16.47 1.27 -0.15
C MET A 163 -18.00 1.26 -0.09
N ARG A 164 -18.64 0.13 0.19
CA ARG A 164 -20.10 0.06 0.39
C ARG A 164 -20.55 0.74 1.67
N LEU A 165 -19.82 0.54 2.77
CA LEU A 165 -20.15 1.13 4.07
C LEU A 165 -19.79 2.62 4.13
N ARG A 166 -18.73 3.02 3.41
CA ARG A 166 -18.13 4.36 3.45
C ARG A 166 -17.71 4.77 2.04
N PRO A 167 -18.64 5.20 1.18
CA PRO A 167 -18.37 5.54 -0.22
C PRO A 167 -17.39 6.72 -0.40
N GLN A 168 -17.14 7.49 0.66
CA GLN A 168 -16.10 8.52 0.67
C GLN A 168 -14.66 7.96 0.67
N PHE A 169 -14.46 6.71 1.06
CA PHE A 169 -13.16 6.02 1.03
C PHE A 169 -12.99 5.28 -0.29
N LEU A 170 -12.42 5.96 -1.28
CA LEU A 170 -12.13 5.34 -2.57
C LEU A 170 -10.81 4.55 -2.49
N ILE A 171 -10.89 3.23 -2.59
CA ILE A 171 -9.74 2.32 -2.52
C ILE A 171 -9.47 1.80 -3.93
N ILE A 172 -8.30 2.16 -4.48
CA ILE A 172 -7.85 1.69 -5.79
C ILE A 172 -6.76 0.64 -5.55
N LEU A 173 -7.00 -0.59 -6.01
CA LEU A 173 -5.98 -1.64 -6.03
C LEU A 173 -5.18 -1.51 -7.32
N GLU A 174 -4.00 -0.89 -7.22
CA GLU A 174 -3.10 -0.77 -8.35
C GLU A 174 -2.41 -2.12 -8.64
N PRO A 175 -2.40 -2.60 -9.90
CA PRO A 175 -1.76 -3.88 -10.24
C PRO A 175 -0.27 -3.94 -9.87
N SER A 176 0.43 -2.81 -9.94
CA SER A 176 1.84 -2.68 -9.54
C SER A 176 2.03 -2.95 -8.05
N ALA A 177 1.17 -2.41 -7.20
CA ALA A 177 1.18 -2.62 -5.75
C ALA A 177 0.84 -4.08 -5.38
N MET A 178 -0.14 -4.67 -6.07
CA MET A 178 -0.48 -6.09 -5.90
C MET A 178 0.69 -6.99 -6.29
N GLY A 179 1.32 -6.72 -7.44
CA GLY A 179 2.53 -7.43 -7.88
C GLY A 179 3.67 -7.30 -6.88
N GLY A 180 3.88 -6.10 -6.32
CA GLY A 180 4.87 -5.85 -5.27
C GLY A 180 4.60 -6.65 -3.99
N ALA A 181 3.34 -6.76 -3.56
CA ALA A 181 2.96 -7.56 -2.40
C ALA A 181 3.18 -9.07 -2.61
N ILE A 182 2.86 -9.58 -3.81
CA ILE A 182 3.12 -10.98 -4.18
C ILE A 182 4.64 -11.25 -4.22
N ALA A 183 5.42 -10.35 -4.84
CA ALA A 183 6.87 -10.45 -4.88
C ALA A 183 7.48 -10.43 -3.48
N ALA A 184 6.95 -9.58 -2.59
CA ALA A 184 7.32 -9.58 -1.18
C ALA A 184 7.00 -10.92 -0.51
N GLY A 185 5.83 -11.51 -0.77
CA GLY A 185 5.46 -12.87 -0.33
C GLY A 185 6.51 -13.92 -0.71
N VAL A 186 6.87 -13.96 -1.98
CA VAL A 186 7.91 -14.87 -2.49
C VAL A 186 9.25 -14.61 -1.80
N ALA A 187 9.65 -13.36 -1.64
CA ALA A 187 10.88 -13.01 -0.93
C ALA A 187 10.84 -13.48 0.54
N MET A 188 9.72 -13.32 1.24
CA MET A 188 9.55 -13.83 2.62
C MET A 188 9.73 -15.34 2.66
N ALA A 189 9.11 -16.09 1.74
CA ALA A 189 9.26 -17.56 1.68
C ALA A 189 10.70 -18.00 1.44
N LEU A 190 11.41 -17.34 0.52
CA LEU A 190 12.81 -17.64 0.23
C LEU A 190 13.70 -17.36 1.44
N LEU A 191 13.51 -16.22 2.10
CA LEU A 191 14.26 -15.85 3.31
C LEU A 191 13.97 -16.80 4.48
N ALA A 192 12.70 -17.15 4.67
CA ALA A 192 12.25 -18.08 5.70
C ALA A 192 12.85 -19.48 5.54
N ALA A 193 13.01 -19.97 4.31
CA ALA A 193 13.58 -21.27 4.02
C ALA A 193 15.09 -21.39 4.35
N LEU A 194 15.82 -20.28 4.47
CA LEU A 194 17.27 -20.29 4.71
C LEU A 194 17.65 -20.87 6.09
N LEU A 195 16.83 -20.65 7.11
CA LEU A 195 17.06 -21.17 8.47
C LEU A 195 17.00 -22.71 8.53
N PRO A 196 15.88 -23.36 8.16
CA PRO A 196 15.78 -24.83 8.16
C PRO A 196 16.75 -25.48 7.18
N ALA A 197 17.07 -24.83 6.06
CA ALA A 197 18.08 -25.30 5.11
C ALA A 197 19.43 -25.58 5.76
N ARG A 198 19.91 -24.67 6.61
CA ARG A 198 21.18 -24.85 7.34
C ARG A 198 21.14 -26.02 8.30
N ILE A 199 20.00 -26.25 8.93
CA ILE A 199 19.82 -27.37 9.88
C ILE A 199 19.88 -28.70 9.13
N LEU A 200 19.19 -28.81 7.99
CA LEU A 200 19.21 -30.01 7.15
C LEU A 200 20.58 -30.31 6.55
N ALA A 201 21.33 -29.27 6.16
CA ALA A 201 22.69 -29.44 5.67
C ALA A 201 23.60 -30.12 6.71
N ASN A 202 23.41 -29.78 7.99
CA ASN A 202 24.20 -30.29 9.12
C ASN A 202 23.65 -31.59 9.73
N LEU A 203 22.58 -32.18 9.20
CA LEU A 203 22.05 -33.44 9.72
C LEU A 203 23.06 -34.59 9.53
N PRO A 204 23.54 -35.25 10.61
CA PRO A 204 24.39 -36.43 10.49
C PRO A 204 23.58 -37.62 9.96
N PRO A 205 24.01 -38.30 8.88
CA PRO A 205 23.30 -39.46 8.32
C PRO A 205 23.08 -40.59 9.33
N ALA A 206 23.98 -40.71 10.31
CA ALA A 206 23.97 -41.76 11.33
C ALA A 206 22.89 -41.58 12.41
N GLU A 207 22.26 -40.39 12.53
CA GLU A 207 21.20 -40.16 13.54
C GLU A 207 19.94 -40.99 13.27
N VAL A 208 19.70 -41.43 12.04
CA VAL A 208 18.51 -42.25 11.68
C VAL A 208 18.55 -43.64 12.35
N PHE A 209 19.72 -44.10 12.79
CA PHE A 209 19.94 -45.42 13.35
C PHE A 209 20.11 -45.44 14.88
N ARG A 210 20.18 -44.27 15.54
CA ARG A 210 20.24 -44.20 17.01
C ARG A 210 18.83 -43.99 17.55
N ARG A 211 18.36 -45.01 18.31
CA ARG A 211 17.09 -45.02 19.05
C ARG A 211 16.99 -43.86 20.03
#